data_AF-A0A1F5S668-F1
#
_entry.id   AF-A0A1F5S668-F1
#
_cell.length_a   1.000
_cell.length_b   1.000
_cell.length_c   1.000
_cell.angle_alpha   90.00
_cell.angle_beta   90.00
_cell.angle_gamma   90.00
#
_symmetry.space_group_name_H-M   'P 1'
#
loop_
_entity.id
_entity.type
_entity.pdbx_description
1 polymer ?
#
loop_
_entity_poly.entity_id
_entity_poly.type
_entity_poly.pdbx_seq_one_letter_code
_entity_poly.pdbx_strand_id
1 'polypeptide(L)'
;MNIYARIRKIEDQEVFKRFFNSLLGAEYKTNFQPTKDWHDHGVDGYLKDVKTVYAVYCPKYPERKEQKQYKDKIKNDIDKLKKSIADKKLSLEVNEWCFVTPDDLTTEIICYIDNLTKPNKWKTSTLTAQILAVLFMKHPEINIDFPEITAGLQFDKMPDAYVKFVNNRGYAMLEIFNNGTEDLQDLEIYSSTDKKNWQNRNIHFLYEFDNPGRDDVHTCYNLIKGERQYIKHVPAMGGFYYKVTAVGVESRKTFYKEGFIEEIKRFSKF
;
A
#
# COMPACT_ATOMS: atom_id res chain seq x y z
N MET A 1 -4.83 -15.33 18.18
CA MET A 1 -3.94 -14.77 17.14
C MET A 1 -4.76 -14.04 16.11
N ASN A 2 -4.53 -12.77 15.83
CA ASN A 2 -5.39 -11.98 14.95
C ASN A 2 -4.96 -12.12 13.48
N ILE A 3 -5.41 -13.20 12.81
CA ILE A 3 -5.16 -13.49 11.38
C ILE A 3 -5.62 -12.33 10.50
N TYR A 4 -6.81 -11.80 10.78
CA TYR A 4 -7.37 -10.65 10.09
C TYR A 4 -6.38 -9.46 10.07
N ALA A 5 -5.82 -9.09 11.22
CA ALA A 5 -4.86 -7.98 11.30
C ALA A 5 -3.55 -8.26 10.55
N ARG A 6 -3.18 -9.53 10.33
CA ARG A 6 -2.00 -9.91 9.54
C ARG A 6 -2.27 -9.86 8.06
N ILE A 7 -3.43 -10.33 7.59
CA ILE A 7 -3.85 -10.19 6.19
C ILE A 7 -3.91 -8.71 5.79
N ARG A 8 -4.42 -7.85 6.68
CA ARG A 8 -4.40 -6.40 6.47
C ARG A 8 -2.99 -5.84 6.27
N LYS A 9 -1.94 -6.47 6.79
CA LYS A 9 -0.56 -5.96 6.64
C LYS A 9 0.11 -6.37 5.33
N ILE A 10 -0.58 -7.11 4.46
CA ILE A 10 -0.07 -7.42 3.13
C ILE A 10 -0.16 -6.15 2.29
N GLU A 11 0.99 -5.70 1.80
CA GLU A 11 1.12 -4.52 0.93
C GLU A 11 1.78 -4.87 -0.41
N ASP A 12 2.32 -6.08 -0.53
CA ASP A 12 2.83 -6.61 -1.79
C ASP A 12 1.70 -7.28 -2.57
N GLN A 13 1.41 -6.74 -3.76
CA GLN A 13 0.36 -7.24 -4.65
C GLN A 13 0.58 -8.70 -5.06
N GLU A 14 1.82 -9.13 -5.32
CA GLU A 14 2.11 -10.48 -5.76
C GLU A 14 1.97 -11.47 -4.61
N VAL A 15 2.41 -11.10 -3.41
CA VAL A 15 2.16 -11.88 -2.19
C VAL A 15 0.66 -12.01 -1.94
N PHE A 16 -0.10 -10.91 -2.05
CA PHE A 16 -1.55 -10.95 -1.85
C PHE A 16 -2.27 -11.81 -2.89
N LYS A 17 -1.85 -11.73 -4.17
CA LYS A 17 -2.38 -12.60 -5.23
C LYS A 17 -2.07 -14.07 -4.98
N ARG A 18 -0.84 -14.40 -4.56
CA ARG A 18 -0.45 -15.77 -4.20
C ARG A 18 -1.31 -16.30 -3.05
N PHE A 19 -1.51 -15.47 -2.03
CA PHE A 19 -2.38 -15.76 -0.89
C PHE A 19 -3.83 -16.03 -1.32
N PHE A 20 -4.43 -15.11 -2.05
CA PHE A 20 -5.77 -15.26 -2.61
C PHE A 20 -5.93 -16.53 -3.46
N ASN A 21 -4.99 -16.78 -4.37
CA ASN A 21 -5.04 -17.95 -5.25
C ASN A 21 -4.91 -19.26 -4.47
N SER A 22 -4.08 -19.29 -3.42
CA SER A 22 -3.92 -20.47 -2.56
C SER A 22 -5.22 -20.76 -1.80
N LEU A 23 -5.86 -19.72 -1.25
CA LEU A 23 -7.14 -19.84 -0.55
C LEU A 23 -8.24 -20.38 -1.46
N LEU A 24 -8.45 -19.76 -2.62
CA LEU A 24 -9.55 -20.19 -3.50
C LEU A 24 -9.24 -21.52 -4.18
N GLY A 25 -7.96 -21.82 -4.42
CA GLY A 25 -7.52 -23.12 -4.90
C GLY A 25 -7.82 -24.24 -3.91
N ALA A 26 -7.67 -24.01 -2.60
CA ALA A 26 -8.04 -25.02 -1.60
C ALA A 26 -9.56 -25.13 -1.39
N GLU A 27 -10.27 -23.99 -1.34
CA GLU A 27 -11.73 -23.96 -1.13
C GLU A 27 -12.49 -24.61 -2.30
N TYR A 28 -12.11 -24.28 -3.53
CA TYR A 28 -12.89 -24.65 -4.73
C TYR A 28 -12.17 -25.64 -5.66
N LYS A 29 -10.91 -25.98 -5.39
CA LYS A 29 -10.13 -26.97 -6.16
C LYS A 29 -10.11 -26.60 -7.66
N THR A 30 -10.40 -27.56 -8.53
CA THR A 30 -10.40 -27.43 -9.99
C THR A 30 -11.50 -26.51 -10.55
N ASN A 31 -12.46 -26.10 -9.71
CA ASN A 31 -13.50 -25.16 -10.07
C ASN A 31 -12.98 -23.72 -10.14
N PHE A 32 -11.97 -23.40 -9.32
CA PHE A 32 -11.30 -22.11 -9.36
C PHE A 32 -10.15 -22.13 -10.38
N GLN A 33 -10.06 -21.05 -11.17
CA GLN A 33 -9.02 -20.83 -12.14
C GLN A 33 -8.27 -19.53 -11.83
N PRO A 34 -6.99 -19.60 -11.44
CA PRO A 34 -6.15 -18.42 -11.28
C PRO A 34 -5.70 -17.88 -12.63
N THR A 35 -5.26 -16.63 -12.64
CA THR A 35 -5.09 -15.81 -13.84
C THR A 35 -3.82 -15.95 -14.65
N LYS A 36 -3.05 -17.02 -14.45
CA LYS A 36 -1.94 -17.29 -15.36
C LYS A 36 -2.37 -17.31 -16.84
N ASP A 37 -3.66 -17.53 -17.11
CA ASP A 37 -4.21 -17.65 -18.46
C ASP A 37 -4.90 -16.37 -19.02
N TRP A 38 -5.14 -15.31 -18.22
CA TRP A 38 -6.02 -14.17 -18.64
C TRP A 38 -5.39 -12.78 -18.51
N HIS A 39 -4.07 -12.68 -18.62
CA HIS A 39 -3.29 -11.45 -18.47
C HIS A 39 -3.97 -10.20 -19.08
N ASP A 40 -4.16 -9.19 -18.22
CA ASP A 40 -4.62 -7.81 -18.53
C ASP A 40 -6.11 -7.61 -18.87
N HIS A 41 -6.96 -8.61 -18.66
CA HIS A 41 -8.41 -8.48 -18.94
C HIS A 41 -9.28 -7.99 -17.78
N GLY A 42 -8.68 -7.49 -16.69
CA GLY A 42 -9.42 -7.09 -15.48
C GLY A 42 -10.00 -8.27 -14.69
N VAL A 43 -9.46 -9.47 -14.92
CA VAL A 43 -9.74 -10.70 -14.19
C VAL A 43 -8.45 -11.07 -13.46
N ASP A 44 -8.55 -11.37 -12.16
CA ASP A 44 -7.50 -11.94 -11.30
C ASP A 44 -7.82 -13.39 -10.86
N GLY A 45 -9.07 -13.84 -11.01
CA GLY A 45 -9.48 -15.24 -10.89
C GLY A 45 -10.91 -15.48 -11.39
N TYR A 46 -11.28 -16.73 -11.61
CA TYR A 46 -12.64 -17.10 -12.04
C TYR A 46 -13.10 -18.40 -11.40
N LEU A 47 -14.37 -18.45 -11.01
CA LEU A 47 -15.02 -19.64 -10.48
C LEU A 47 -16.10 -20.11 -11.47
N LYS A 48 -15.91 -21.30 -12.05
CA LYS A 48 -16.65 -21.74 -13.24
C LYS A 48 -18.14 -21.96 -12.98
N ASP A 49 -18.47 -22.69 -11.93
CA ASP A 49 -19.86 -23.14 -11.71
C ASP A 49 -20.82 -21.97 -11.49
N VAL A 50 -20.39 -20.99 -10.68
CA VAL A 50 -21.20 -19.81 -10.36
C VAL A 50 -20.90 -18.62 -11.27
N LYS A 51 -19.89 -18.73 -12.14
CA LYS A 51 -19.49 -17.71 -13.12
C LYS A 51 -19.10 -16.39 -12.46
N THR A 52 -18.29 -16.49 -11.40
CA THR A 52 -17.80 -15.35 -10.61
C THR A 52 -16.42 -14.92 -11.08
N VAL A 53 -16.27 -13.67 -11.44
CA VAL A 53 -14.98 -13.02 -11.73
C VAL A 53 -14.46 -12.35 -10.46
N TYR A 54 -13.19 -12.59 -10.13
CA TYR A 54 -12.50 -11.91 -9.04
C TYR A 54 -11.52 -10.88 -9.60
N ALA A 55 -11.52 -9.68 -9.04
CA ALA A 55 -10.54 -8.63 -9.30
C ALA A 55 -9.80 -8.30 -8.00
N VAL A 56 -8.47 -8.38 -8.01
CA VAL A 56 -7.63 -8.31 -6.82
C VAL A 56 -6.88 -6.98 -6.75
N TYR A 57 -7.01 -6.30 -5.62
CA TYR A 57 -6.29 -5.07 -5.34
C TYR A 57 -5.72 -5.03 -3.92
N CYS A 58 -4.39 -4.93 -3.85
CA CYS A 58 -3.60 -4.74 -2.64
C CYS A 58 -3.01 -3.32 -2.67
N PRO A 59 -3.65 -2.36 -1.99
CA PRO A 59 -3.11 -0.99 -1.90
C PRO A 59 -1.85 -0.95 -1.03
N LYS A 60 -0.91 -0.07 -1.38
CA LYS A 60 0.27 0.25 -0.55
C LYS A 60 -0.01 1.48 0.31
N TYR A 61 0.74 1.75 1.36
CA TYR A 61 0.67 3.07 1.99
C TYR A 61 1.45 4.12 1.17
N PRO A 62 1.00 5.39 1.12
CA PRO A 62 -0.20 5.95 1.75
C PRO A 62 -1.50 5.70 0.98
N GLU A 63 -1.41 5.13 -0.23
CA GLU A 63 -2.51 4.92 -1.19
C GLU A 63 -3.75 4.26 -0.58
N ARG A 64 -3.52 3.32 0.33
CA ARG A 64 -4.52 2.64 1.15
C ARG A 64 -5.53 3.56 1.84
N LYS A 65 -5.19 4.82 2.09
CA LYS A 65 -6.10 5.80 2.71
C LYS A 65 -6.95 6.57 1.70
N GLU A 66 -6.62 6.52 0.42
CA GLU A 66 -7.28 7.32 -0.61
C GLU A 66 -8.37 6.52 -1.32
N GLN A 67 -9.63 6.86 -1.05
CA GLN A 67 -10.77 6.25 -1.74
C GLN A 67 -10.69 6.39 -3.28
N LYS A 68 -10.03 7.44 -3.77
CA LYS A 68 -9.87 7.70 -5.20
C LYS A 68 -9.18 6.53 -5.90
N GLN A 69 -8.13 5.97 -5.31
CA GLN A 69 -7.36 4.90 -5.94
C GLN A 69 -8.15 3.59 -6.01
N TYR A 70 -8.95 3.28 -4.99
CA TYR A 70 -9.92 2.19 -5.07
C TYR A 70 -10.90 2.39 -6.23
N LYS A 71 -11.51 3.59 -6.32
CA LYS A 71 -12.47 3.90 -7.39
C LYS A 71 -11.82 3.78 -8.78
N ASP A 72 -10.62 4.32 -8.95
CA ASP A 72 -9.87 4.27 -10.21
C ASP A 72 -9.54 2.83 -10.61
N LYS A 73 -9.08 2.00 -9.66
CA LYS A 73 -8.80 0.58 -9.89
C LYS A 73 -10.05 -0.21 -10.25
N ILE A 74 -11.13 -0.07 -9.46
CA ILE A 74 -12.42 -0.74 -9.70
C ILE A 74 -12.96 -0.40 -11.08
N LYS A 75 -12.96 0.89 -11.44
CA LYS A 75 -13.41 1.36 -12.75
C LYS A 75 -12.57 0.75 -13.86
N ASN A 76 -11.24 0.78 -13.73
CA ASN A 76 -10.32 0.25 -14.73
C ASN A 76 -10.56 -1.25 -14.97
N ASP A 77 -10.68 -2.05 -13.90
CA ASP A 77 -10.90 -3.49 -14.02
C ASP A 77 -12.25 -3.83 -14.67
N ILE A 78 -13.32 -3.13 -14.28
CA ILE A 78 -14.64 -3.32 -14.89
C ILE A 78 -14.63 -2.90 -16.36
N ASP A 79 -13.99 -1.78 -16.71
CA ASP A 79 -13.90 -1.31 -18.10
C ASP A 79 -13.08 -2.28 -18.96
N LYS A 80 -11.98 -2.82 -18.42
CA LYS A 80 -11.16 -3.86 -19.07
C LYS A 80 -11.95 -5.15 -19.29
N LEU A 81 -12.70 -5.60 -18.29
CA LEU A 81 -13.53 -6.81 -18.40
C LEU A 81 -14.62 -6.64 -19.46
N LYS A 82 -15.37 -5.53 -19.41
CA LYS A 82 -16.39 -5.18 -20.40
C LYS A 82 -15.83 -5.21 -21.82
N LYS A 83 -14.70 -4.52 -22.02
CA LYS A 83 -14.03 -4.46 -23.32
C LYS A 83 -13.60 -5.85 -23.79
N SER A 84 -13.06 -6.67 -22.90
CA SER A 84 -12.57 -8.01 -23.23
C SER A 84 -13.70 -8.97 -23.61
N ILE A 85 -14.87 -8.84 -22.99
CA ILE A 85 -16.09 -9.58 -23.36
C ILE A 85 -16.63 -9.07 -24.71
N ALA A 86 -16.74 -7.74 -24.89
CA ALA A 86 -17.24 -7.14 -26.13
C ALA A 86 -16.36 -7.48 -27.35
N ASP A 87 -15.04 -7.46 -27.18
CA ASP A 87 -14.05 -7.83 -28.21
C ASP A 87 -13.95 -9.36 -28.42
N LYS A 88 -14.73 -10.18 -27.70
CA LYS A 88 -14.66 -11.66 -27.71
C LYS A 88 -13.26 -12.22 -27.39
N LYS A 89 -12.44 -11.45 -26.65
CA LYS A 89 -11.13 -11.90 -26.16
C LYS A 89 -11.27 -12.82 -24.96
N LEU A 90 -12.33 -12.62 -24.16
CA LEU A 90 -12.75 -13.54 -23.11
C LEU A 90 -14.09 -14.17 -23.49
N SER A 91 -14.13 -15.50 -23.54
CA SER A 91 -15.34 -16.29 -23.73
C SER A 91 -16.03 -16.65 -22.40
N LEU A 92 -15.70 -15.93 -21.33
CA LEU A 92 -16.27 -16.16 -20.00
C LEU A 92 -17.66 -15.53 -19.91
N GLU A 93 -18.61 -16.31 -19.42
CA GLU A 93 -19.88 -15.76 -18.94
C GLU A 93 -19.69 -15.27 -17.50
N VAL A 94 -20.28 -14.13 -17.18
CA VAL A 94 -20.12 -13.44 -15.89
C VAL A 94 -21.48 -13.23 -15.25
N ASN A 95 -21.72 -13.90 -14.12
CA ASN A 95 -22.91 -13.70 -13.28
C ASN A 95 -22.62 -12.75 -12.12
N GLU A 96 -21.39 -12.76 -11.62
CA GLU A 96 -20.98 -12.02 -10.43
C GLU A 96 -19.57 -11.46 -10.61
N TRP A 97 -19.37 -10.23 -10.13
CA TRP A 97 -18.07 -9.58 -10.07
C TRP A 97 -17.71 -9.30 -8.61
N CYS A 98 -16.59 -9.84 -8.17
CA CYS A 98 -16.14 -9.83 -6.79
C CYS A 98 -14.85 -9.02 -6.65
N PHE A 99 -14.87 -7.99 -5.80
CA PHE A 99 -13.68 -7.19 -5.49
C PHE A 99 -12.94 -7.75 -4.27
N VAL A 100 -11.66 -8.06 -4.44
CA VAL A 100 -10.83 -8.70 -3.41
C VAL A 100 -9.75 -7.74 -2.95
N THR A 101 -9.66 -7.50 -1.64
CA THR A 101 -8.68 -6.58 -1.07
C THR A 101 -8.30 -6.98 0.36
N PRO A 102 -7.07 -6.69 0.83
CA PRO A 102 -6.71 -6.94 2.22
C PRO A 102 -7.35 -5.93 3.17
N ASP A 103 -8.18 -4.99 2.72
CA ASP A 103 -8.80 -3.96 3.55
C ASP A 103 -10.30 -4.10 3.72
N ASP A 104 -10.80 -3.41 4.75
CA ASP A 104 -12.23 -3.15 4.85
C ASP A 104 -12.60 -2.01 3.91
N LEU A 105 -13.74 -2.16 3.25
CA LEU A 105 -14.25 -1.18 2.31
C LEU A 105 -15.27 -0.28 2.99
N THR A 106 -15.22 1.01 2.68
CA THR A 106 -16.28 1.92 3.11
C THR A 106 -17.57 1.66 2.33
N THR A 107 -18.70 2.01 2.92
CA THR A 107 -20.01 1.95 2.25
C THR A 107 -20.00 2.68 0.91
N GLU A 108 -19.27 3.79 0.81
CA GLU A 108 -19.13 4.55 -0.43
C GLU A 108 -18.47 3.74 -1.56
N ILE A 109 -17.41 2.98 -1.25
CA ILE A 109 -16.76 2.12 -2.24
C ILE A 109 -17.68 0.96 -2.64
N ILE A 110 -18.40 0.37 -1.69
CA ILE A 110 -19.36 -0.70 -1.96
C ILE A 110 -20.48 -0.21 -2.90
N CYS A 111 -21.06 0.96 -2.61
CA CYS A 111 -22.06 1.59 -3.48
C CYS A 111 -21.49 1.93 -4.86
N TYR A 112 -20.22 2.35 -4.93
CA TYR A 112 -19.55 2.65 -6.20
C TYR A 112 -19.40 1.40 -7.07
N ILE A 113 -19.02 0.26 -6.47
CA ILE A 113 -18.95 -1.03 -7.17
C ILE A 113 -20.32 -1.40 -7.74
N ASP A 114 -21.39 -1.33 -6.92
CA ASP A 114 -22.75 -1.68 -7.34
C ASP A 114 -23.23 -0.83 -8.52
N ASN A 115 -22.96 0.48 -8.48
CA ASN A 115 -23.31 1.38 -9.58
C ASN A 115 -22.61 1.04 -10.91
N LEU A 116 -21.38 0.53 -10.86
CA LEU A 116 -20.61 0.21 -12.08
C LEU A 116 -20.96 -1.15 -12.69
N THR A 117 -21.38 -2.11 -11.87
CA THR A 117 -21.69 -3.48 -12.29
C THR A 117 -23.16 -3.65 -12.68
N LYS A 118 -24.09 -2.94 -12.03
CA LYS A 118 -25.54 -3.02 -12.26
C LYS A 118 -25.96 -2.86 -13.73
N PRO A 119 -25.38 -1.95 -14.55
CA PRO A 119 -25.70 -1.87 -15.97
C PRO A 119 -25.39 -3.15 -16.76
N ASN A 120 -24.46 -3.98 -16.27
CA ASN A 120 -24.08 -5.25 -16.88
C ASN A 120 -24.88 -6.44 -16.34
N LYS A 121 -25.80 -6.20 -15.40
CA LYS A 121 -26.58 -7.23 -14.69
C LYS A 121 -25.71 -8.25 -13.93
N TRP A 122 -24.51 -7.86 -13.52
CA TRP A 122 -23.65 -8.68 -12.66
C TRP A 122 -24.02 -8.44 -11.20
N LYS A 123 -24.11 -9.53 -10.42
CA LYS A 123 -24.13 -9.44 -8.96
C LYS A 123 -22.79 -8.89 -8.46
N THR A 124 -22.80 -8.29 -7.28
CA THR A 124 -21.61 -7.75 -6.64
C THR A 124 -21.35 -8.42 -5.31
N SER A 125 -20.07 -8.70 -5.06
CA SER A 125 -19.60 -9.11 -3.75
C SER A 125 -18.20 -8.58 -3.49
N THR A 126 -17.75 -8.74 -2.25
CA THR A 126 -16.41 -8.32 -1.83
C THR A 126 -15.79 -9.40 -0.97
N LEU A 127 -14.47 -9.59 -1.10
CA LEU A 127 -13.67 -10.43 -0.21
C LEU A 127 -12.63 -9.54 0.46
N THR A 128 -12.92 -9.15 1.70
CA THR A 128 -12.02 -8.35 2.55
C THR A 128 -11.20 -9.26 3.46
N ALA A 129 -10.25 -8.68 4.20
CA ALA A 129 -9.46 -9.42 5.18
C ALA A 129 -10.30 -10.23 6.17
N GLN A 130 -11.53 -9.79 6.50
CA GLN A 130 -12.40 -10.51 7.42
C GLN A 130 -12.83 -11.86 6.87
N ILE A 131 -13.28 -11.91 5.60
CA ILE A 131 -13.71 -13.14 4.95
C ILE A 131 -12.49 -14.01 4.61
N LEU A 132 -11.40 -13.39 4.15
CA LEU A 132 -10.15 -14.09 3.84
C LEU A 132 -9.56 -14.76 5.09
N ALA A 133 -9.67 -14.14 6.27
CA ALA A 133 -9.25 -14.75 7.52
C ALA A 133 -10.05 -16.02 7.86
N VAL A 134 -11.36 -16.00 7.62
CA VAL A 134 -12.22 -17.18 7.84
C VAL A 134 -11.83 -18.31 6.88
N LEU A 135 -11.63 -18.01 5.60
CA LEU A 135 -11.15 -18.99 4.62
C LEU A 135 -9.79 -19.56 5.00
N PHE A 136 -8.85 -18.70 5.42
CA PHE A 136 -7.52 -19.13 5.85
C PHE A 136 -7.57 -20.09 7.04
N MET A 137 -8.40 -19.79 8.05
CA MET A 137 -8.57 -20.68 9.21
C MET A 137 -9.22 -22.02 8.85
N LYS A 138 -10.03 -22.07 7.77
CA LYS A 138 -10.66 -23.31 7.28
C LYS A 138 -9.68 -24.24 6.57
N HIS A 139 -8.57 -23.70 6.05
CA HIS A 139 -7.58 -24.41 5.23
C HIS A 139 -6.20 -24.44 5.91
N PRO A 140 -6.02 -25.20 7.00
CA PRO A 140 -4.76 -25.24 7.75
C PRO A 140 -3.58 -25.76 6.93
N GLU A 141 -3.82 -26.51 5.86
CA GLU A 141 -2.80 -26.96 4.90
C GLU A 141 -2.07 -25.80 4.22
N ILE A 142 -2.72 -24.63 4.05
CA ILE A 142 -2.13 -23.43 3.45
C ILE A 142 -1.16 -22.73 4.43
N ASN A 143 -1.28 -23.01 5.74
CA ASN A 143 -0.50 -22.30 6.76
C ASN A 143 1.01 -22.39 6.57
N ILE A 144 1.49 -23.48 5.94
CA ILE A 144 2.90 -23.73 5.68
C ILE A 144 3.47 -22.80 4.59
N ASP A 145 2.63 -22.36 3.66
CA ASP A 145 3.02 -21.49 2.53
C ASP A 145 2.95 -20.01 2.89
N PHE A 146 2.28 -19.69 4.01
CA PHE A 146 2.15 -18.34 4.56
C PHE A 146 2.52 -18.33 6.05
N PRO A 147 3.75 -18.76 6.40
CA PRO A 147 4.26 -18.73 7.76
C PRO A 147 4.17 -17.33 8.37
N GLU A 148 4.14 -16.30 7.54
CA GLU A 148 4.00 -14.92 7.96
C GLU A 148 2.63 -14.55 8.52
N ILE A 149 1.58 -15.22 8.04
CA ILE A 149 0.22 -15.09 8.56
C ILE A 149 0.04 -15.95 9.81
N THR A 150 0.74 -17.07 9.93
CA THR A 150 0.53 -18.08 10.99
C THR A 150 1.49 -17.95 12.16
N ALA A 151 2.79 -17.92 11.93
CA ALA A 151 3.78 -17.72 12.98
C ALA A 151 3.92 -16.25 13.38
N GLY A 152 3.39 -15.31 12.58
CA GLY A 152 3.63 -13.88 12.79
C GLY A 152 5.06 -13.48 12.50
N LEU A 153 5.79 -14.34 11.79
CA LEU A 153 6.95 -13.95 11.02
C LEU A 153 6.45 -12.83 10.11
N GLN A 154 7.04 -11.64 10.16
CA GLN A 154 6.45 -10.57 9.35
C GLN A 154 6.80 -10.81 7.88
N PHE A 155 5.85 -10.56 6.98
CA PHE A 155 6.09 -10.37 5.54
C PHE A 155 7.38 -9.57 5.38
N ASP A 156 8.33 -10.09 4.60
CA ASP A 156 9.70 -9.58 4.42
C ASP A 156 9.90 -8.21 5.07
N LYS A 157 10.43 -8.22 6.29
CA LYS A 157 10.72 -6.99 7.02
C LYS A 157 11.62 -6.14 6.14
N MET A 158 11.05 -5.04 5.68
CA MET A 158 11.67 -4.16 4.71
C MET A 158 11.67 -2.76 5.32
N PRO A 159 12.84 -2.27 5.70
CA PRO A 159 12.95 -0.89 6.13
C PRO A 159 12.70 0.00 4.91
N ASP A 160 11.76 0.93 5.02
CA ASP A 160 11.49 1.93 3.99
C ASP A 160 11.08 3.26 4.64
N ALA A 161 11.54 4.35 4.05
CA ALA A 161 11.16 5.68 4.44
C ALA A 161 10.76 6.50 3.20
N TYR A 162 9.60 7.13 3.32
CA TYR A 162 9.16 8.14 2.39
C TYR A 162 9.66 9.51 2.85
N VAL A 163 10.14 10.31 1.91
CA VAL A 163 10.70 11.63 2.16
C VAL A 163 10.00 12.60 1.22
N LYS A 164 9.37 13.65 1.77
CA LYS A 164 8.73 14.69 0.97
C LYS A 164 8.93 16.07 1.57
N PHE A 165 8.84 17.08 0.73
CA PHE A 165 8.71 18.45 1.18
C PHE A 165 7.26 18.74 1.57
N VAL A 166 7.07 19.43 2.70
CA VAL A 166 5.76 19.85 3.17
C VAL A 166 5.78 21.30 3.60
N ASN A 167 4.63 21.95 3.46
CA ASN A 167 4.33 23.19 4.16
C ASN A 167 3.34 22.86 5.29
N ASN A 168 3.82 22.87 6.53
CA ASN A 168 2.98 22.60 7.69
C ASN A 168 2.97 23.85 8.59
N ARG A 169 1.76 24.38 8.81
CA ARG A 169 1.49 25.64 9.54
C ARG A 169 2.29 26.85 9.01
N GLY A 170 2.57 26.90 7.71
CA GLY A 170 3.32 28.00 7.08
C GLY A 170 4.85 27.83 7.10
N TYR A 171 5.36 26.71 7.63
CA TYR A 171 6.78 26.40 7.69
C TYR A 171 7.14 25.37 6.61
N ALA A 172 8.21 25.67 5.87
CA ALA A 172 8.85 24.76 4.93
C ALA A 172 9.65 23.71 5.70
N MET A 173 9.28 22.44 5.56
CA MET A 173 9.89 21.33 6.28
C MET A 173 10.04 20.11 5.37
N LEU A 174 10.94 19.21 5.76
CA LEU A 174 11.01 17.87 5.21
C LEU A 174 10.20 16.93 6.10
N GLU A 175 9.21 16.24 5.55
CA GLU A 175 8.56 15.13 6.22
C GLU A 175 9.32 13.84 5.90
N ILE A 176 9.57 13.06 6.94
CA ILE A 176 10.04 11.68 6.84
C ILE A 176 9.00 10.79 7.48
N PHE A 177 8.54 9.82 6.73
CA PHE A 177 7.52 8.88 7.13
C PHE A 177 8.08 7.47 7.02
N ASN A 178 8.10 6.72 8.12
CA ASN A 178 8.43 5.30 8.05
C ASN A 178 7.24 4.56 7.44
N ASN A 179 7.39 4.25 6.16
CA ASN A 179 6.43 3.49 5.36
C ASN A 179 6.84 2.02 5.22
N GLY A 180 7.93 1.62 5.88
CA GLY A 180 8.40 0.25 5.93
C GLY A 180 7.51 -0.65 6.78
N THR A 181 7.84 -1.94 6.78
CA THR A 181 7.06 -2.93 7.53
C THR A 181 7.51 -3.08 8.98
N GLU A 182 8.58 -2.38 9.39
CA GLU A 182 9.25 -2.46 10.68
C GLU A 182 9.74 -1.08 11.19
N ASP A 183 10.17 -1.02 12.45
CA ASP A 183 10.81 0.17 13.01
C ASP A 183 12.20 0.39 12.40
N LEU A 184 12.58 1.66 12.26
CA LEU A 184 13.91 2.06 11.82
C LEU A 184 14.74 2.50 13.03
N GLN A 185 15.99 2.07 13.07
CA GLN A 185 17.03 2.57 13.98
C GLN A 185 18.21 3.10 13.17
N ASP A 186 19.13 3.79 13.84
CA ASP A 186 20.32 4.39 13.22
C ASP A 186 19.95 5.26 11.99
N LEU A 187 18.78 5.91 12.06
CA LEU A 187 18.30 6.81 11.02
C LEU A 187 19.30 7.96 10.89
N GLU A 188 19.79 8.24 9.70
CA GLU A 188 20.60 9.41 9.38
C GLU A 188 20.03 10.13 8.16
N ILE A 189 19.87 11.44 8.26
CA ILE A 189 19.42 12.27 7.14
C ILE A 189 20.42 13.35 6.86
N TYR A 190 20.71 13.48 5.57
CA TYR A 190 21.59 14.48 5.03
C TYR A 190 20.86 15.31 3.98
N SER A 191 21.21 16.60 3.92
CA SER A 191 20.78 17.49 2.84
C SER A 191 21.98 18.18 2.21
N SER A 192 21.90 18.48 0.92
CA SER A 192 22.93 19.21 0.19
C SER A 192 22.31 20.01 -0.95
N THR A 193 22.81 21.22 -1.24
CA THR A 193 22.40 21.98 -2.44
C THR A 193 23.22 21.60 -3.67
N ASP A 194 24.38 20.95 -3.51
CA ASP A 194 25.37 20.74 -4.58
C ASP A 194 25.86 19.28 -4.71
N LYS A 195 25.32 18.35 -3.91
CA LYS A 195 25.77 16.95 -3.73
C LYS A 195 27.21 16.77 -3.22
N LYS A 196 27.93 17.85 -2.95
CA LYS A 196 29.33 17.81 -2.48
C LYS A 196 29.40 18.02 -0.98
N ASN A 197 28.61 18.96 -0.48
CA ASN A 197 28.60 19.36 0.92
C ASN A 197 27.31 18.84 1.58
N TRP A 198 27.42 17.70 2.26
CA TRP A 198 26.30 17.07 2.96
C TRP A 198 26.24 17.54 4.41
N GLN A 199 25.08 18.08 4.81
CA GLN A 199 24.81 18.48 6.19
C GLN A 199 23.90 17.45 6.85
N ASN A 200 24.33 16.88 7.97
CA ASN A 200 23.50 16.01 8.81
C ASN A 200 22.36 16.83 9.45
N ARG A 201 21.15 16.28 9.44
CA ARG A 201 19.92 16.95 9.89
C ARG A 201 19.25 16.31 11.11
N ASN A 202 19.88 15.32 11.73
CA ASN A 202 19.31 14.54 12.83
C ASN A 202 19.01 15.30 14.12
N ILE A 203 19.52 16.53 14.27
CA ILE A 203 19.30 17.39 15.44
C ILE A 203 18.12 18.37 15.24
N HIS A 204 17.38 18.25 14.15
CA HIS A 204 16.35 19.21 13.75
C HIS A 204 14.96 18.58 13.62
N PHE A 205 14.70 17.47 14.31
CA PHE A 205 13.41 16.80 14.24
C PHE A 205 12.35 17.42 15.13
N LEU A 206 11.11 17.30 14.65
CA LEU A 206 9.87 17.62 15.33
C LEU A 206 8.90 16.43 15.17
N TYR A 207 8.15 16.15 16.21
CA TYR A 207 7.02 15.24 16.16
C TYR A 207 5.83 15.91 15.45
N GLU A 208 4.87 15.10 15.01
CA GLU A 208 3.67 15.57 14.30
C GLU A 208 2.87 16.63 15.07
N PHE A 209 2.91 16.59 16.40
CA PHE A 209 2.18 17.52 17.27
C PHE A 209 3.00 18.73 17.71
N ASP A 210 4.31 18.76 17.46
CA ASP A 210 5.17 19.84 17.92
C ASP A 210 4.83 21.17 17.22
N ASN A 211 5.15 22.27 17.90
CA ASN A 211 4.97 23.59 17.31
C ASN A 211 6.20 23.97 16.46
N PRO A 212 6.05 24.11 15.13
CA PRO A 212 7.17 24.50 14.28
C PRO A 212 7.67 25.94 14.54
N GLY A 213 6.95 26.77 15.29
CA GLY A 213 7.44 28.08 15.71
C GLY A 213 8.36 28.08 16.94
N ARG A 214 8.52 26.95 17.64
CA ARG A 214 9.38 26.84 18.83
C ARG A 214 10.69 26.12 18.51
N ASP A 215 11.77 26.44 19.19
CA ASP A 215 13.08 25.76 19.04
C ASP A 215 13.16 24.43 19.81
N ASP A 216 12.02 23.79 20.03
CA ASP A 216 11.87 22.49 20.70
C ASP A 216 12.25 21.34 19.75
N VAL A 217 13.39 21.45 19.07
CA VAL A 217 13.91 20.39 18.21
C VAL A 217 14.54 19.29 19.06
N HIS A 218 14.37 18.04 18.62
CA HIS A 218 15.00 16.90 19.27
C HIS A 218 15.93 16.17 18.32
N THR A 219 16.83 15.41 18.92
CA THR A 219 17.67 14.47 18.17
C THR A 219 16.90 13.17 17.99
N CYS A 220 16.84 12.68 16.76
CA CYS A 220 16.18 11.42 16.47
C CYS A 220 17.06 10.49 15.65
N TYR A 221 17.15 9.24 16.09
CA TYR A 221 17.82 8.14 15.37
C TYR A 221 16.88 6.95 15.15
N ASN A 222 15.65 7.01 15.67
CA ASN A 222 14.69 5.92 15.59
C ASN A 222 13.39 6.45 14.99
N LEU A 223 12.78 5.71 14.08
CA LEU A 223 11.49 6.08 13.51
C LEU A 223 10.58 4.87 13.58
N ILE A 224 9.56 4.96 14.44
CA ILE A 224 8.61 3.87 14.65
C ILE A 224 7.81 3.68 13.37
N LYS A 225 7.41 2.44 13.09
CA LYS A 225 6.54 2.12 11.95
C LYS A 225 5.29 2.99 11.96
N GLY A 226 5.03 3.67 10.84
CA GLY A 226 3.88 4.55 10.68
C GLY A 226 4.01 5.91 11.37
N GLU A 227 5.17 6.20 11.97
CA GLU A 227 5.48 7.50 12.55
C GLU A 227 5.91 8.49 11.46
N ARG A 228 5.54 9.76 11.66
CA ARG A 228 6.02 10.90 10.89
C ARG A 228 6.86 11.79 11.77
N GLN A 229 7.98 12.24 11.22
CA GLN A 229 8.78 13.30 11.81
C GLN A 229 9.08 14.36 10.76
N TYR A 230 9.30 15.57 11.26
CA TYR A 230 9.49 16.76 10.43
C TYR A 230 10.85 17.37 10.73
N ILE A 231 11.61 17.70 9.68
CA ILE A 231 12.90 18.36 9.81
C ILE A 231 12.77 19.83 9.41
N LYS A 232 13.16 20.70 10.32
CA LYS A 232 13.22 22.16 10.12
C LYS A 232 14.49 22.60 9.39
N HIS A 233 14.49 23.87 8.97
CA HIS A 233 15.65 24.57 8.41
C HIS A 233 16.28 23.87 7.21
N VAL A 234 15.48 23.13 6.43
CA VAL A 234 15.93 22.59 5.16
C VAL A 234 16.06 23.71 4.13
N PRO A 235 17.09 23.68 3.26
CA PRO A 235 17.25 24.69 2.22
C PRO A 235 16.01 24.71 1.33
N ALA A 236 15.36 25.87 1.19
CA ALA A 236 14.14 25.97 0.37
C ALA A 236 14.40 26.56 -1.03
N MET A 237 15.42 27.40 -1.17
CA MET A 237 15.69 28.15 -2.39
C MET A 237 16.53 27.32 -3.37
N GLY A 238 16.03 27.13 -4.59
CA GLY A 238 16.69 26.37 -5.66
C GLY A 238 16.57 24.85 -5.57
N GLY A 239 15.81 24.33 -4.59
CA GLY A 239 15.72 22.90 -4.30
C GLY A 239 16.97 22.34 -3.62
N PHE A 240 16.92 21.07 -3.21
CA PHE A 240 18.04 20.41 -2.56
C PHE A 240 18.00 18.89 -2.73
N TYR A 241 19.18 18.28 -2.66
CA TYR A 241 19.37 16.84 -2.58
C TYR A 241 19.24 16.35 -1.15
N TYR A 242 18.72 15.14 -1.00
CA TYR A 242 18.63 14.46 0.28
C TYR A 242 19.21 13.06 0.19
N LYS A 243 19.71 12.56 1.33
CA LYS A 243 20.09 11.16 1.55
C LYS A 243 19.53 10.72 2.89
N VAL A 244 18.93 9.55 2.92
CA VAL A 244 18.43 8.89 4.13
C VAL A 244 19.01 7.50 4.21
N THR A 245 19.54 7.16 5.37
CA THR A 245 19.97 5.80 5.70
C THR A 245 19.37 5.37 7.02
N ALA A 246 19.03 4.09 7.14
CA ALA A 246 18.55 3.52 8.40
C ALA A 246 18.79 2.02 8.40
N VAL A 247 18.64 1.39 9.57
CA VAL A 247 18.65 -0.06 9.72
C VAL A 247 17.28 -0.50 10.23
N GLY A 248 16.69 -1.50 9.60
CA GLY A 248 15.50 -2.15 10.12
C GLY A 248 15.80 -2.81 11.46
N VAL A 249 15.08 -2.46 12.52
CA VAL A 249 15.28 -2.99 13.87
C VAL A 249 15.19 -4.52 13.87
N GLU A 250 14.30 -5.05 13.04
CA GLU A 250 13.91 -6.43 13.09
C GLU A 250 14.51 -7.26 11.95
N SER A 251 14.59 -6.71 10.73
CA SER A 251 15.26 -7.35 9.59
C SER A 251 16.78 -7.27 9.65
N ARG A 252 17.31 -6.27 10.36
CA ARG A 252 18.72 -5.84 10.30
C ARG A 252 19.19 -5.43 8.91
N LYS A 253 18.27 -5.26 7.95
CA LYS A 253 18.61 -4.78 6.60
C LYS A 253 18.89 -3.29 6.64
N THR A 254 19.82 -2.84 5.81
CA THR A 254 20.09 -1.41 5.63
C THR A 254 19.15 -0.85 4.56
N PHE A 255 18.48 0.24 4.90
CA PHE A 255 17.76 1.08 3.97
C PHE A 255 18.65 2.25 3.53
N TYR A 256 18.66 2.53 2.23
CA TYR A 256 19.32 3.70 1.64
C TYR A 256 18.39 4.33 0.62
N LYS A 257 18.22 5.65 0.70
CA LYS A 257 17.48 6.42 -0.29
C LYS A 257 18.14 7.77 -0.52
N GLU A 258 18.25 8.15 -1.78
CA GLU A 258 18.74 9.46 -2.20
C GLU A 258 17.79 10.04 -3.23
N GLY A 259 17.61 11.36 -3.23
CA GLY A 259 16.78 12.04 -4.21
C GLY A 259 17.02 13.54 -4.27
N PHE A 260 16.22 14.20 -5.08
CA PHE A 260 16.18 15.65 -5.20
C PHE A 260 14.75 16.14 -4.92
N ILE A 261 14.66 17.22 -4.17
CA ILE A 261 13.42 17.94 -3.90
C ILE A 261 13.51 19.28 -4.61
N GLU A 262 12.66 19.46 -5.60
CA GLU A 262 12.52 20.73 -6.31
C GLU A 262 11.85 21.77 -5.40
N GLU A 263 12.24 23.04 -5.57
CA GLU A 263 11.60 24.16 -4.86
C GLU A 263 10.11 24.20 -5.18
N ILE A 264 9.26 23.99 -4.17
CA ILE A 264 7.84 24.28 -4.31
C ILE A 264 7.70 25.79 -4.23
N LYS A 265 7.44 26.44 -5.38
CA LYS A 265 7.12 27.87 -5.48
C LYS A 265 6.16 28.20 -4.34
N ARG A 266 6.60 29.05 -3.40
CA ARG A 266 5.73 29.56 -2.33
C ARG A 266 4.48 30.09 -3.02
N PHE A 267 3.32 29.52 -2.71
CA PHE A 267 2.06 30.17 -3.02
C PHE A 267 2.15 31.54 -2.34
N SER A 268 2.32 32.58 -3.16
CA SER A 268 2.23 33.96 -2.73
C SER A 268 0.91 34.07 -1.98
N LYS A 269 0.99 34.43 -0.69
CA LYS A 269 -0.20 34.70 0.12
C LYS A 269 -1.07 35.70 -0.66
N PHE A 270 -2.26 35.27 -1.05
CA PHE A 270 -3.38 36.17 -1.31
C PHE A 270 -3.91 36.66 0.04
#